data_AF-A0A3N6A4N3-F1
#
_entry.id   AF-A0A3N6A4N3-F1
#
_cell.length_a   1.000
_cell.length_b   1.000
_cell.length_c   1.000
_cell.angle_alpha   90.00
_cell.angle_beta   90.00
_cell.angle_gamma   90.00
#
_symmetry.space_group_name_H-M   'P 1'
#
loop_
_entity.id
_entity.type
_entity.pdbx_description
1 polymer ?
#
loop_
_entity_poly.entity_id
_entity_poly.type
_entity_poly.pdbx_seq_one_letter_code
_entity_poly.pdbx_strand_id
1 'polypeptide(L)'
;MLKSPWLILGTVTCAGFLASVSFLPAQPKPADSCVACHTDLDESLTRQMDGDIHLEKGLGCVGCHGGDASQSDQDLAMAATRGFAGRPKPAQTAAFCGKCHSDAGFMKKYNPALRIDQQAEYLTSFHGKLLDQGDQKVATCVSCHGSHGIRPVNHPMSRVYPQNVAQTCGKCHADPGYMKSRLPTDQVAHYEKSVHAEALMKKNDLSAPTCNDCHGNHGASPPGVSSVANVCGTCHTRQAEMFRQSPHNASFQQLGQAECLVCHENHQIASPSDRMLGAKEPATCAGCHSEGDPGATAADAMSRSIAALASQLGEAEKLLSRAEQAGMEVSRARFGLSEGHDALIGARVVVHRFSAGQVKTETDRGMAIARKTRQLGEQALNELQFRRKGLAASLLVIGLALVAVFFKIRQIERR
;
A
#
# COMPACT_ATOMS: atom_id res chain seq x y z
N MET A 1 58.71 40.96 -38.48
CA MET A 1 58.98 41.81 -39.65
C MET A 1 58.35 41.15 -40.88
N LEU A 2 57.40 41.85 -41.51
CA LEU A 2 57.07 41.91 -42.95
C LEU A 2 57.08 40.58 -43.75
N LYS A 3 56.07 40.19 -44.54
CA LYS A 3 55.16 40.95 -45.42
C LYS A 3 54.18 39.95 -46.05
N SER A 4 52.90 40.33 -46.21
CA SER A 4 52.01 39.80 -47.26
C SER A 4 52.53 40.18 -48.65
N PRO A 5 52.15 39.48 -49.74
CA PRO A 5 51.20 40.10 -50.69
C PRO A 5 50.24 39.16 -51.50
N TRP A 6 49.04 39.69 -51.77
CA TRP A 6 48.22 39.68 -53.01
C TRP A 6 47.38 38.42 -53.33
N LEU A 7 46.03 38.39 -53.30
CA LEU A 7 44.97 39.11 -54.05
C LEU A 7 44.97 38.89 -55.57
N ILE A 8 44.12 37.97 -56.04
CA ILE A 8 43.51 37.98 -57.38
C ILE A 8 42.00 37.77 -57.19
N LEU A 9 41.22 38.79 -57.60
CA LEU A 9 39.76 38.77 -57.72
C LEU A 9 39.35 37.90 -58.91
N GLY A 10 38.45 36.95 -58.68
CA GLY A 10 37.65 36.30 -59.71
C GLY A 10 36.17 36.42 -59.37
N THR A 11 35.46 37.33 -60.03
CA THR A 11 34.01 37.50 -59.93
C THR A 11 33.29 36.41 -60.72
N VAL A 12 32.67 35.46 -60.03
CA VAL A 12 31.68 34.55 -60.61
C VAL A 12 30.28 35.08 -60.25
N THR A 13 29.60 35.62 -61.24
CA THR A 13 28.18 35.96 -61.19
C THR A 13 27.35 34.68 -61.18
N CYS A 14 26.86 34.29 -60.00
CA CYS A 14 25.88 33.22 -59.86
C CYS A 14 24.48 33.85 -59.79
N ALA A 15 23.70 33.68 -60.87
CA ALA A 15 22.31 34.10 -60.94
C ALA A 15 21.48 33.32 -59.91
N GLY A 16 20.92 34.03 -58.93
CA GLY A 16 20.05 33.45 -57.91
C GLY A 16 18.71 33.02 -58.52
N PHE A 17 18.50 31.71 -58.61
CA PHE A 17 17.18 31.10 -58.82
C PHE A 17 16.44 31.14 -57.47
N LEU A 18 15.56 32.12 -57.28
CA LEU A 18 14.61 32.14 -56.16
C LEU A 18 13.55 31.07 -56.40
N ALA A 19 13.78 29.86 -55.90
CA ALA A 19 12.75 28.84 -55.77
C ALA A 19 11.84 29.22 -54.60
N SER A 20 10.66 29.76 -54.92
CA SER A 20 9.56 29.97 -53.99
C SER A 20 9.09 28.62 -53.45
N VAL A 21 9.54 28.28 -52.24
CA VAL A 21 8.99 27.15 -51.47
C VAL A 21 7.60 27.56 -51.01
N SER A 22 6.59 27.14 -51.76
CA SER A 22 5.20 27.23 -51.34
C SER A 22 5.00 26.34 -50.11
N PHE A 23 5.01 26.94 -48.92
CA PHE A 23 4.44 26.32 -47.72
C PHE A 23 2.94 26.20 -47.95
N LEU A 24 2.49 25.02 -48.41
CA LEU A 24 1.10 24.65 -48.30
C LEU A 24 0.78 24.56 -46.80
N PRO A 25 -0.21 25.31 -46.29
CA PRO A 25 -0.66 25.12 -44.91
C PRO A 25 -1.09 23.67 -44.76
N ALA A 26 -0.67 23.03 -43.68
CA ALA A 26 -1.18 21.72 -43.31
C ALA A 26 -2.72 21.81 -43.29
N GLN A 27 -3.38 20.96 -44.08
CA GLN A 27 -4.83 20.86 -44.08
C GLN A 27 -5.30 20.68 -42.63
N PRO A 28 -6.24 21.50 -42.13
CA PRO A 28 -6.79 21.28 -40.80
C PRO A 28 -7.33 19.86 -40.75
N LYS A 29 -6.98 19.09 -39.71
CA LYS A 29 -7.57 17.77 -39.47
C LYS A 29 -9.10 17.94 -39.58
N PRO A 30 -9.79 17.14 -40.41
CA PRO A 30 -11.25 17.24 -40.50
C PRO A 30 -11.82 17.15 -39.09
N ALA A 31 -12.69 18.09 -38.74
CA ALA A 31 -13.33 18.12 -37.44
C ALA A 31 -14.00 16.77 -37.20
N ASP A 32 -13.71 16.12 -36.08
CA ASP A 32 -14.32 14.85 -35.71
C ASP A 32 -15.83 15.08 -35.54
N SER A 33 -16.61 14.65 -36.54
CA SER A 33 -18.06 14.86 -36.57
C SER A 33 -18.75 14.15 -35.42
N CYS A 34 -18.15 13.05 -34.91
CA CYS A 34 -18.68 12.32 -33.77
C CYS A 34 -18.63 13.19 -32.52
N VAL A 35 -17.47 13.80 -32.20
CA VAL A 35 -17.32 14.63 -31.00
C VAL A 35 -18.20 15.89 -31.09
N ALA A 36 -18.24 16.56 -32.25
CA ALA A 36 -19.03 17.77 -32.41
C ALA A 36 -20.53 17.49 -32.21
N CYS A 37 -21.08 16.51 -32.94
CA CYS A 37 -22.49 16.17 -32.84
C CYS A 37 -22.86 15.61 -31.46
N HIS A 38 -22.04 14.73 -30.87
CA HIS A 38 -22.33 14.18 -29.55
C HIS A 38 -22.19 15.21 -28.42
N THR A 39 -21.36 16.24 -28.56
CA THR A 39 -21.31 17.35 -27.59
C THR A 39 -22.60 18.16 -27.62
N ASP A 40 -23.12 18.43 -28.82
CA ASP A 40 -24.37 19.19 -28.99
C ASP A 40 -25.60 18.42 -28.48
N LEU A 41 -25.59 17.08 -28.62
CA LEU A 41 -26.69 16.21 -28.15
C LEU A 41 -26.65 15.99 -26.64
N ASP A 42 -25.46 15.70 -26.10
CA ASP A 42 -25.23 15.48 -24.68
C ASP A 42 -23.76 15.73 -24.34
N GLU A 43 -23.48 16.96 -23.90
CA GLU A 43 -22.15 17.37 -23.43
C GLU A 43 -21.59 16.45 -22.32
N SER A 44 -22.43 15.72 -21.58
CA SER A 44 -21.95 14.77 -20.58
C SER A 44 -21.24 13.56 -21.20
N LEU A 45 -21.58 13.17 -22.42
CA LEU A 45 -20.99 12.03 -23.12
C LEU A 45 -19.54 12.32 -23.53
N THR A 46 -19.27 13.52 -24.03
CA THR A 46 -17.92 13.92 -24.44
C THR A 46 -17.05 14.25 -23.23
N ARG A 47 -17.60 14.86 -22.18
CA ARG A 47 -16.88 15.03 -20.90
C ARG A 47 -16.52 13.70 -20.22
N GLN A 48 -17.30 12.65 -20.41
CA GLN A 48 -16.96 11.32 -19.89
C GLN A 48 -15.69 10.72 -20.52
N MET A 49 -15.22 11.24 -21.66
CA MET A 49 -13.97 10.83 -22.32
C MET A 49 -12.74 11.57 -21.78
N ASP A 50 -12.90 12.51 -20.85
CA ASP A 50 -11.78 13.28 -20.32
C ASP A 50 -10.74 12.39 -19.63
N GLY A 51 -9.49 12.51 -20.08
CA GLY A 51 -8.34 11.73 -19.60
C GLY A 51 -8.43 10.24 -19.92
N ASP A 52 -9.14 9.86 -20.98
CA ASP A 52 -9.14 8.52 -21.53
C ASP A 52 -7.79 8.19 -22.19
N ILE A 53 -7.16 7.10 -21.76
CA ILE A 53 -5.84 6.67 -22.24
C ILE A 53 -5.86 6.30 -23.72
N HIS A 54 -6.97 5.79 -24.25
CA HIS A 54 -7.08 5.44 -25.66
C HIS A 54 -7.10 6.72 -26.51
N LEU A 55 -7.86 7.73 -26.08
CA LEU A 55 -7.88 9.03 -26.76
C LEU A 55 -6.50 9.70 -26.75
N GLU A 56 -5.80 9.69 -25.61
CA GLU A 56 -4.42 10.19 -25.48
C GLU A 56 -3.43 9.48 -26.40
N LYS A 57 -3.68 8.20 -26.71
CA LYS A 57 -2.90 7.39 -27.65
C LYS A 57 -3.39 7.47 -29.10
N GLY A 58 -4.34 8.36 -29.40
CA GLY A 58 -4.85 8.61 -30.75
C GLY A 58 -5.94 7.63 -31.21
N LEU A 59 -6.48 6.81 -30.31
CA LEU A 59 -7.66 5.98 -30.56
C LEU A 59 -8.91 6.78 -30.18
N GLY A 60 -9.44 7.54 -31.14
CA GLY A 60 -10.68 8.31 -30.98
C GLY A 60 -11.94 7.44 -31.05
N CYS A 61 -13.12 8.09 -31.14
CA CYS A 61 -14.43 7.44 -31.08
C CYS A 61 -14.55 6.26 -32.07
N VAL A 62 -14.14 6.48 -33.32
CA VAL A 62 -14.15 5.47 -34.40
C VAL A 62 -13.21 4.30 -34.11
N GLY A 63 -12.13 4.50 -33.33
CA GLY A 63 -11.22 3.43 -32.94
C GLY A 63 -11.89 2.35 -32.08
N CYS A 64 -12.90 2.73 -31.31
CA CYS A 64 -13.68 1.81 -30.47
C CYS A 64 -15.03 1.45 -31.11
N HIS A 65 -15.78 2.45 -31.58
CA HIS A 65 -17.13 2.25 -32.08
C HIS A 65 -17.23 1.96 -33.57
N GLY A 66 -16.16 2.13 -34.35
CA GLY A 66 -16.23 2.10 -35.82
C GLY A 66 -16.96 3.30 -36.40
N GLY A 67 -17.39 3.21 -37.67
CA GLY A 67 -18.03 4.32 -38.37
C GLY A 67 -17.03 5.23 -39.10
N ASP A 68 -17.47 6.44 -39.45
CA ASP A 68 -16.68 7.41 -40.23
C ASP A 68 -16.90 8.84 -39.73
N ALA A 69 -15.93 9.35 -38.96
CA ALA A 69 -15.91 10.69 -38.38
C ALA A 69 -15.76 11.83 -39.40
N SER A 70 -15.63 11.53 -40.69
CA SER A 70 -15.65 12.54 -41.77
C SER A 70 -17.07 12.86 -42.26
N GLN A 71 -18.06 12.02 -41.91
CA GLN A 71 -19.44 12.21 -42.34
C GLN A 71 -20.19 13.06 -41.32
N SER A 72 -20.85 14.13 -41.78
CA SER A 72 -21.76 14.93 -40.96
C SER A 72 -23.17 14.33 -40.86
N ASP A 73 -23.54 13.49 -41.82
CA ASP A 73 -24.81 12.76 -41.79
C ASP A 73 -24.71 11.57 -40.84
N GLN A 74 -25.70 11.46 -39.94
CA GLN A 74 -25.72 10.47 -38.87
C GLN A 74 -25.75 9.02 -39.39
N ASP A 75 -26.60 8.76 -40.39
CA ASP A 75 -26.82 7.41 -40.93
C ASP A 75 -25.60 6.95 -41.70
N LEU A 76 -24.93 7.87 -42.39
CA LEU A 76 -23.65 7.62 -43.04
C LEU A 76 -22.53 7.43 -42.00
N ALA A 77 -22.41 8.30 -40.99
CA ALA A 77 -21.36 8.21 -39.98
C ALA A 77 -21.42 6.91 -39.17
N MET A 78 -22.63 6.45 -38.83
CA MET A 78 -22.89 5.24 -38.03
C MET A 78 -23.31 4.02 -38.87
N ALA A 79 -23.09 4.05 -40.18
CA ALA A 79 -23.48 2.95 -41.06
C ALA A 79 -22.80 1.63 -40.65
N ALA A 80 -23.58 0.54 -40.55
CA ALA A 80 -23.04 -0.80 -40.27
C ALA A 80 -22.02 -1.26 -41.33
N THR A 81 -22.16 -0.81 -42.58
CA THR A 81 -21.21 -1.04 -43.68
C THR A 81 -19.83 -0.43 -43.42
N ARG A 82 -19.74 0.54 -42.51
CA ARG A 82 -18.49 1.17 -42.04
C ARG A 82 -18.02 0.60 -40.70
N GLY A 83 -18.52 -0.57 -40.32
CA GLY A 83 -18.09 -1.30 -39.12
C GLY A 83 -18.54 -0.68 -37.81
N PHE A 84 -19.57 0.19 -37.83
CA PHE A 84 -20.11 0.77 -36.61
C PHE A 84 -20.70 -0.31 -35.69
N ALA A 85 -20.20 -0.40 -34.46
CA ALA A 85 -20.50 -1.43 -33.48
C ALA A 85 -21.40 -0.96 -32.32
N GLY A 86 -21.70 0.35 -32.25
CA GLY A 86 -22.53 0.92 -31.19
C GLY A 86 -22.04 0.58 -29.78
N ARG A 87 -22.98 0.36 -28.84
CA ARG A 87 -22.68 -0.07 -27.46
C ARG A 87 -22.65 -1.61 -27.38
N PRO A 88 -21.50 -2.24 -27.06
CA PRO A 88 -21.42 -3.69 -26.89
C PRO A 88 -22.34 -4.18 -25.76
N LYS A 89 -22.97 -5.35 -25.95
CA LYS A 89 -23.69 -6.04 -24.88
C LYS A 89 -22.69 -6.62 -23.86
N PRO A 90 -23.07 -6.83 -22.58
CA PRO A 90 -22.16 -7.38 -21.57
C PRO A 90 -21.42 -8.66 -22.01
N ALA A 91 -22.12 -9.59 -22.66
CA ALA A 91 -21.55 -10.83 -23.19
C ALA A 91 -20.46 -10.62 -24.25
N GLN A 92 -20.44 -9.46 -24.92
CA GLN A 92 -19.49 -9.13 -25.99
C GLN A 92 -18.31 -8.31 -25.47
N THR A 93 -18.39 -7.74 -24.25
CA THR A 93 -17.40 -6.80 -23.73
C THR A 93 -15.99 -7.38 -23.69
N ALA A 94 -15.83 -8.63 -23.21
CA ALA A 94 -14.52 -9.26 -23.11
C ALA A 94 -13.88 -9.44 -24.50
N ALA A 95 -14.64 -9.95 -25.47
CA ALA A 95 -14.19 -10.10 -26.85
C ALA A 95 -13.90 -8.76 -27.52
N PHE A 96 -14.71 -7.73 -27.22
CA PHE A 96 -14.53 -6.39 -27.75
C PHE A 96 -13.18 -5.78 -27.32
N CYS A 97 -12.87 -5.77 -26.02
CA CYS A 97 -11.60 -5.27 -25.52
C CYS A 97 -10.42 -6.15 -25.99
N GLY A 98 -10.62 -7.47 -26.05
CA GLY A 98 -9.64 -8.46 -26.47
C GLY A 98 -9.16 -8.31 -27.92
N LYS A 99 -9.95 -7.69 -28.82
CA LYS A 99 -9.51 -7.39 -30.20
C LYS A 99 -8.16 -6.67 -30.26
N CYS A 100 -7.91 -5.82 -29.27
CA CYS A 100 -6.65 -5.09 -29.14
C CYS A 100 -5.85 -5.60 -27.93
N HIS A 101 -6.47 -5.72 -26.76
CA HIS A 101 -5.79 -6.08 -25.50
C HIS A 101 -5.43 -7.56 -25.38
N SER A 102 -5.72 -8.38 -26.40
CA SER A 102 -5.20 -9.75 -26.53
C SER A 102 -4.37 -9.96 -27.79
N ASP A 103 -3.99 -8.87 -28.48
CA ASP A 103 -3.12 -8.87 -29.66
C ASP A 103 -1.75 -8.26 -29.32
N ALA A 104 -0.71 -9.10 -29.31
CA ALA A 104 0.67 -8.69 -29.06
C ALA A 104 1.20 -7.69 -30.10
N GLY A 105 0.87 -7.89 -31.38
CA GLY A 105 1.31 -7.05 -32.49
C GLY A 105 0.69 -5.66 -32.43
N PHE A 106 -0.57 -5.58 -31.99
CA PHE A 106 -1.24 -4.31 -31.75
C PHE A 106 -0.68 -3.61 -30.50
N MET A 107 -0.68 -4.27 -29.34
CA MET A 107 -0.30 -3.62 -28.08
C MET A 107 1.17 -3.19 -28.02
N LYS A 108 2.09 -3.89 -28.69
CA LYS A 108 3.49 -3.46 -28.79
C LYS A 108 3.68 -2.07 -29.41
N LYS A 109 2.74 -1.60 -30.24
CA LYS A 109 2.81 -0.25 -30.83
C LYS A 109 2.52 0.86 -29.81
N TYR A 110 1.77 0.54 -28.75
CA TYR A 110 1.26 1.52 -27.79
C TYR A 110 1.88 1.36 -26.40
N ASN A 111 1.96 0.13 -25.90
CA ASN A 111 2.55 -0.22 -24.62
C ASN A 111 3.08 -1.67 -24.63
N PRO A 112 4.36 -1.87 -24.99
CA PRO A 112 5.00 -3.20 -24.98
C PRO A 112 5.02 -3.90 -23.61
N ALA A 113 4.93 -3.15 -22.51
CA ALA A 113 4.99 -3.69 -21.16
C ALA A 113 3.61 -4.20 -20.66
N LEU A 114 2.53 -3.88 -21.37
CA LEU A 114 1.21 -4.37 -20.99
C LEU A 114 1.09 -5.86 -21.31
N ARG A 115 0.63 -6.65 -20.35
CA ARG A 115 0.26 -8.05 -20.62
C ARG A 115 -0.93 -8.09 -21.59
N ILE A 116 -1.17 -9.24 -22.23
CA ILE A 116 -2.25 -9.43 -23.21
C ILE A 116 -3.14 -10.65 -22.89
N ASP A 117 -2.92 -11.25 -21.73
CA ASP A 117 -3.59 -12.44 -21.22
C ASP A 117 -4.82 -12.11 -20.36
N GLN A 118 -5.14 -10.84 -20.12
CA GLN A 118 -6.20 -10.40 -19.20
C GLN A 118 -7.58 -10.89 -19.63
N GLN A 119 -7.85 -10.96 -20.94
CA GLN A 119 -9.11 -11.52 -21.44
C GLN A 119 -9.21 -13.01 -21.07
N ALA A 120 -8.13 -13.77 -21.28
CA ALA A 120 -8.09 -15.19 -20.95
C ALA A 120 -8.24 -15.40 -19.43
N GLU A 121 -7.54 -14.60 -18.61
CA GLU A 121 -7.69 -14.61 -17.15
C GLU A 121 -9.15 -14.32 -16.73
N TYR A 122 -9.78 -13.31 -17.34
CA TYR A 122 -11.18 -12.98 -17.07
C TYR A 122 -12.13 -14.15 -17.31
N LEU A 123 -11.93 -14.91 -18.39
CA LEU A 123 -12.75 -16.09 -18.68
C LEU A 123 -12.61 -17.19 -17.61
N THR A 124 -11.51 -17.21 -16.85
CA THR A 124 -11.33 -18.15 -15.72
C THR A 124 -11.98 -17.67 -14.41
N SER A 125 -12.31 -16.38 -14.30
CA SER A 125 -12.93 -15.77 -13.12
C SER A 125 -14.37 -16.28 -12.89
N PHE A 126 -14.91 -16.10 -11.68
CA PHE A 126 -16.32 -16.42 -11.43
C PHE A 126 -17.27 -15.53 -12.25
N HIS A 127 -16.91 -14.25 -12.43
CA HIS A 127 -17.69 -13.35 -13.29
C HIS A 127 -17.71 -13.82 -14.74
N GLY A 128 -16.57 -14.21 -15.30
CA GLY A 128 -16.45 -14.73 -16.66
C GLY A 128 -17.22 -16.03 -16.87
N LYS A 129 -17.11 -16.98 -15.92
CA LYS A 129 -17.85 -18.26 -15.97
C LYS A 129 -19.37 -18.06 -15.92
N LEU A 130 -19.86 -17.18 -15.04
CA LEU A 130 -21.29 -16.88 -14.96
C LEU A 130 -21.79 -16.14 -16.22
N LEU A 131 -20.97 -15.25 -16.79
CA LEU A 131 -21.29 -14.58 -18.05
C LEU A 131 -21.44 -15.58 -19.21
N ASP A 132 -20.54 -16.57 -19.28
CA ASP A 132 -20.58 -17.66 -20.27
C ASP A 132 -21.84 -18.53 -20.11
N GLN A 133 -22.32 -18.70 -18.88
CA GLN A 133 -23.60 -19.35 -18.56
C GLN A 133 -24.83 -18.49 -18.87
N GLY A 134 -24.65 -17.26 -19.39
CA GLY A 134 -25.72 -16.34 -19.79
C GLY A 134 -26.16 -15.35 -18.72
N ASP A 135 -25.52 -15.33 -17.54
CA ASP A 135 -25.79 -14.31 -16.52
C ASP A 135 -25.21 -12.95 -16.93
N GLN A 136 -26.06 -12.04 -17.39
CA GLN A 136 -25.65 -10.69 -17.79
C GLN A 136 -25.52 -9.72 -16.61
N LYS A 137 -25.87 -10.16 -15.38
CA LYS A 137 -25.78 -9.37 -14.14
C LYS A 137 -24.48 -9.70 -13.40
N VAL A 138 -23.35 -9.65 -14.12
CA VAL A 138 -22.01 -9.88 -13.60
C VAL A 138 -21.05 -8.79 -14.07
N ALA A 139 -19.94 -8.60 -13.34
CA ALA A 139 -18.94 -7.63 -13.71
C ALA A 139 -18.25 -8.00 -15.02
N THR A 140 -18.00 -7.02 -15.88
CA THR A 140 -17.21 -7.15 -17.12
C THR A 140 -16.04 -6.16 -17.09
N CYS A 141 -15.23 -6.09 -18.16
CA CYS A 141 -14.10 -5.18 -18.25
C CYS A 141 -14.48 -3.71 -17.90
N VAL A 142 -15.63 -3.25 -18.42
CA VAL A 142 -16.10 -1.87 -18.22
C VAL A 142 -16.68 -1.62 -16.83
N SER A 143 -17.04 -2.66 -16.08
CA SER A 143 -17.52 -2.53 -14.70
C SER A 143 -16.42 -1.99 -13.78
N CYS A 144 -15.18 -2.46 -14.00
CA CYS A 144 -14.01 -2.04 -13.24
C CYS A 144 -13.30 -0.83 -13.88
N HIS A 145 -13.06 -0.85 -15.20
CA HIS A 145 -12.29 0.20 -15.88
C HIS A 145 -13.11 1.42 -16.31
N GLY A 146 -14.44 1.28 -16.43
CA GLY A 146 -15.30 2.25 -17.11
C GLY A 146 -15.49 1.91 -18.59
N SER A 147 -16.55 2.47 -19.19
CA SER A 147 -16.81 2.37 -20.64
C SER A 147 -16.18 3.50 -21.43
N HIS A 148 -16.00 4.66 -20.78
CA HIS A 148 -15.37 5.87 -21.29
C HIS A 148 -14.52 6.48 -20.16
N GLY A 149 -13.53 7.30 -20.50
CA GLY A 149 -12.63 7.90 -19.52
C GLY A 149 -11.75 6.85 -18.85
N ILE A 150 -11.39 5.81 -19.60
CA ILE A 150 -10.58 4.69 -19.10
C ILE A 150 -9.19 5.22 -18.83
N ARG A 151 -8.78 5.14 -17.57
CA ARG A 151 -7.48 5.66 -17.11
C ARG A 151 -6.49 4.54 -16.83
N PRO A 152 -5.17 4.79 -16.97
CA PRO A 152 -4.14 3.86 -16.55
C PRO A 152 -4.31 3.44 -15.09
N VAL A 153 -3.96 2.20 -14.75
CA VAL A 153 -4.15 1.65 -13.38
C VAL A 153 -3.38 2.40 -12.29
N ASN A 154 -2.29 3.09 -12.67
CA ASN A 154 -1.47 3.90 -11.78
C ASN A 154 -1.94 5.36 -11.68
N HIS A 155 -3.00 5.76 -12.38
CA HIS A 155 -3.55 7.10 -12.31
C HIS A 155 -4.53 7.21 -11.12
N PRO A 156 -4.40 8.20 -10.21
CA PRO A 156 -5.23 8.28 -9.00
C PRO A 156 -6.75 8.35 -9.25
N MET A 157 -7.18 8.95 -10.37
CA MET A 157 -8.60 8.98 -10.78
C MET A 157 -9.09 7.68 -11.46
N SER A 158 -8.22 6.68 -11.64
CA SER A 158 -8.64 5.39 -12.20
C SER A 158 -9.47 4.63 -11.19
N ARG A 159 -10.57 4.02 -11.65
CA ARG A 159 -11.45 3.19 -10.81
C ARG A 159 -10.73 1.95 -10.24
N VAL A 160 -9.64 1.53 -10.88
CA VAL A 160 -8.82 0.39 -10.45
C VAL A 160 -7.48 0.82 -9.84
N TYR A 161 -7.32 2.10 -9.52
CA TYR A 161 -6.22 2.56 -8.68
C TYR A 161 -6.36 1.94 -7.28
N PRO A 162 -5.27 1.53 -6.58
CA PRO A 162 -5.37 0.73 -5.35
C PRO A 162 -6.36 1.25 -4.30
N GLN A 163 -6.36 2.57 -4.05
CA GLN A 163 -7.27 3.22 -3.08
C GLN A 163 -8.74 3.23 -3.53
N ASN A 164 -9.02 3.06 -4.82
CA ASN A 164 -10.36 3.08 -5.39
C ASN A 164 -10.95 1.67 -5.58
N VAL A 165 -10.13 0.61 -5.49
CA VAL A 165 -10.57 -0.76 -5.76
C VAL A 165 -11.72 -1.18 -4.85
N ALA A 166 -11.62 -0.91 -3.54
CA ALA A 166 -12.67 -1.28 -2.59
C ALA A 166 -14.03 -0.65 -2.95
N GLN A 167 -14.03 0.62 -3.36
CA GLN A 167 -15.22 1.30 -3.84
C GLN A 167 -15.73 0.69 -5.15
N THR A 168 -14.83 0.34 -6.07
CA THR A 168 -15.19 -0.29 -7.36
C THR A 168 -15.86 -1.65 -7.17
N CYS A 169 -15.31 -2.49 -6.30
CA CYS A 169 -15.94 -3.76 -5.91
C CYS A 169 -17.27 -3.53 -5.18
N GLY A 170 -17.30 -2.54 -4.28
CA GLY A 170 -18.45 -2.21 -3.44
C GLY A 170 -19.69 -1.75 -4.21
N LYS A 171 -19.55 -1.24 -5.43
CA LYS A 171 -20.70 -0.91 -6.30
C LYS A 171 -21.69 -2.07 -6.46
N CYS A 172 -21.19 -3.30 -6.41
CA CYS A 172 -22.02 -4.50 -6.42
C CYS A 172 -21.90 -5.26 -5.10
N HIS A 173 -20.69 -5.49 -4.60
CA HIS A 173 -20.47 -6.34 -3.42
C HIS A 173 -20.91 -5.72 -2.09
N ALA A 174 -21.19 -4.41 -2.03
CA ALA A 174 -21.80 -3.77 -0.86
C ALA A 174 -23.31 -3.49 -1.04
N ASP A 175 -23.92 -3.92 -2.15
CA ASP A 175 -25.34 -3.72 -2.44
C ASP A 175 -26.15 -5.00 -2.12
N PRO A 176 -26.95 -5.01 -1.04
CA PRO A 176 -27.78 -6.16 -0.66
C PRO A 176 -28.85 -6.51 -1.70
N GLY A 177 -29.33 -5.53 -2.47
CA GLY A 177 -30.29 -5.73 -3.55
C GLY A 177 -29.63 -6.36 -4.78
N TYR A 178 -28.39 -5.97 -5.09
CA TYR A 178 -27.65 -6.55 -6.20
C TYR A 178 -27.20 -7.99 -5.93
N MET A 179 -26.64 -8.24 -4.74
CA MET A 179 -26.03 -9.52 -4.33
C MET A 179 -26.97 -10.47 -3.57
N LYS A 180 -28.26 -10.12 -3.49
CA LYS A 180 -29.28 -10.88 -2.78
C LYS A 180 -29.17 -12.39 -3.03
N SER A 181 -29.06 -13.16 -1.95
CA SER A 181 -28.97 -14.63 -1.97
C SER A 181 -27.75 -15.22 -2.70
N ARG A 182 -26.73 -14.41 -3.04
CA ARG A 182 -25.48 -14.87 -3.66
C ARG A 182 -24.30 -14.83 -2.70
N LEU A 183 -24.06 -13.69 -2.06
CA LEU A 183 -22.95 -13.47 -1.14
C LEU A 183 -23.38 -12.49 -0.02
N PRO A 184 -22.72 -12.51 1.16
CA PRO A 184 -22.87 -11.43 2.13
C PRO A 184 -22.35 -10.11 1.52
N THR A 185 -22.72 -8.96 2.09
CA THR A 185 -22.40 -7.62 1.53
C THR A 185 -21.74 -6.67 2.53
N ASP A 186 -21.16 -7.22 3.59
CA ASP A 186 -20.50 -6.50 4.67
C ASP A 186 -18.97 -6.41 4.50
N GLN A 187 -18.40 -7.11 3.51
CA GLN A 187 -16.96 -7.28 3.35
C GLN A 187 -16.23 -5.97 3.07
N VAL A 188 -16.86 -5.04 2.34
CA VAL A 188 -16.29 -3.71 2.08
C VAL A 188 -16.20 -2.93 3.39
N ALA A 189 -17.27 -2.93 4.18
CA ALA A 189 -17.29 -2.26 5.48
C ALA A 189 -16.32 -2.91 6.50
N HIS A 190 -16.09 -4.22 6.40
CA HIS A 190 -15.09 -4.94 7.17
C HIS A 190 -13.66 -4.59 6.72
N TYR A 191 -13.40 -4.57 5.41
CA TYR A 191 -12.12 -4.18 4.84
C TYR A 191 -11.73 -2.76 5.26
N GLU A 192 -12.65 -1.80 5.22
CA GLU A 192 -12.39 -0.41 5.65
C GLU A 192 -11.94 -0.27 7.11
N LYS A 193 -12.26 -1.25 7.96
CA LYS A 193 -11.83 -1.33 9.36
C LYS A 193 -10.52 -2.10 9.55
N SER A 194 -9.95 -2.66 8.48
CA SER A 194 -8.74 -3.47 8.53
C SER A 194 -7.47 -2.63 8.61
N VAL A 195 -6.39 -3.25 9.08
CA VAL A 195 -5.05 -2.65 9.05
C VAL A 195 -4.52 -2.38 7.65
N HIS A 196 -4.95 -3.18 6.66
CA HIS A 196 -4.57 -2.98 5.27
C HIS A 196 -5.23 -1.71 4.71
N ALA A 197 -6.53 -1.52 4.96
CA ALA A 197 -7.20 -0.27 4.58
C ALA A 197 -6.64 0.93 5.34
N GLU A 198 -6.28 0.78 6.62
CA GLU A 198 -5.62 1.86 7.37
C GLU A 198 -4.28 2.27 6.72
N ALA A 199 -3.43 1.29 6.37
CA ALA A 199 -2.16 1.54 5.70
C ALA A 199 -2.36 2.17 4.32
N LEU A 200 -3.27 1.61 3.50
CA LEU A 200 -3.55 2.07 2.14
C LEU A 200 -4.16 3.48 2.11
N MET A 201 -5.18 3.72 2.93
CA MET A 201 -6.00 4.93 2.86
C MET A 201 -5.47 6.07 3.75
N LYS A 202 -5.00 5.76 4.98
CA LYS A 202 -4.56 6.80 5.91
C LYS A 202 -3.06 7.07 5.83
N LYS A 203 -2.24 6.05 5.58
CA LYS A 203 -0.78 6.19 5.49
C LYS A 203 -0.29 6.33 4.04
N ASN A 204 -1.18 6.24 3.07
CA ASN A 204 -0.88 6.31 1.63
C ASN A 204 0.15 5.26 1.20
N ASP A 205 0.14 4.10 1.85
CA ASP A 205 1.02 2.98 1.51
C ASP A 205 0.38 2.14 0.41
N LEU A 206 0.76 2.40 -0.84
CA LEU A 206 0.24 1.68 -2.01
C LEU A 206 0.72 0.22 -2.09
N SER A 207 1.63 -0.20 -1.21
CA SER A 207 2.02 -1.62 -1.09
C SER A 207 1.06 -2.41 -0.19
N ALA A 208 0.19 -1.73 0.56
CA ALA A 208 -0.84 -2.39 1.34
C ALA A 208 -1.91 -3.01 0.42
N PRO A 209 -2.27 -4.29 0.63
CA PRO A 209 -3.15 -5.00 -0.28
C PRO A 209 -4.60 -4.54 -0.16
N THR A 210 -5.34 -4.61 -1.27
CA THR A 210 -6.78 -4.37 -1.37
C THR A 210 -7.49 -5.58 -1.99
N CYS A 211 -8.77 -5.46 -2.34
CA CYS A 211 -9.63 -6.61 -2.64
C CYS A 211 -9.07 -7.55 -3.72
N ASN A 212 -8.56 -6.99 -4.81
CA ASN A 212 -8.00 -7.71 -5.96
C ASN A 212 -6.64 -8.38 -5.67
N ASP A 213 -5.90 -7.96 -4.64
CA ASP A 213 -4.64 -8.61 -4.27
C ASP A 213 -4.88 -9.99 -3.64
N CYS A 214 -6.05 -10.18 -3.00
CA CYS A 214 -6.46 -11.46 -2.44
C CYS A 214 -7.38 -12.26 -3.36
N HIS A 215 -8.30 -11.57 -4.05
CA HIS A 215 -9.29 -12.21 -4.94
C HIS A 215 -8.80 -12.36 -6.38
N GLY A 216 -7.68 -11.76 -6.74
CA GLY A 216 -7.20 -11.69 -8.11
C GLY A 216 -7.73 -10.48 -8.88
N ASN A 217 -6.99 -10.12 -9.92
CA ASN A 217 -7.29 -8.99 -10.79
C ASN A 217 -8.31 -9.37 -11.87
N HIS A 218 -7.83 -9.76 -13.06
CA HIS A 218 -8.70 -10.16 -14.16
C HIS A 218 -9.27 -11.57 -13.92
N GLY A 219 -8.54 -12.46 -13.24
CA GLY A 219 -9.01 -13.77 -12.78
C GLY A 219 -9.81 -13.76 -11.48
N ALA A 220 -10.51 -12.67 -11.15
CA ALA A 220 -11.15 -12.46 -9.85
C ALA A 220 -12.03 -13.65 -9.40
N SER A 221 -11.63 -14.31 -8.33
CA SER A 221 -12.28 -15.47 -7.75
C SER A 221 -12.11 -15.44 -6.23
N PRO A 222 -13.14 -15.76 -5.44
CA PRO A 222 -12.94 -16.06 -4.02
C PRO A 222 -11.85 -17.14 -3.90
N PRO A 223 -10.76 -16.89 -3.16
CA PRO A 223 -9.82 -17.95 -2.85
C PRO A 223 -10.54 -19.00 -2.00
N GLY A 224 -10.36 -20.29 -2.33
CA GLY A 224 -10.80 -21.37 -1.43
C GLY A 224 -10.08 -21.27 -0.07
N VAL A 225 -10.62 -21.89 0.99
CA VAL A 225 -10.09 -21.78 2.36
C VAL A 225 -8.59 -22.11 2.48
N SER A 226 -8.11 -23.15 1.79
CA SER A 226 -6.68 -23.50 1.71
C SER A 226 -5.86 -22.55 0.83
N SER A 227 -6.52 -21.83 -0.08
CA SER A 227 -5.92 -20.81 -0.94
C SER A 227 -5.72 -19.48 -0.22
N VAL A 228 -6.52 -19.15 0.81
CA VAL A 228 -6.40 -17.85 1.50
C VAL A 228 -5.12 -17.75 2.34
N ALA A 229 -4.74 -18.83 3.02
CA ALA A 229 -3.47 -18.86 3.76
C ALA A 229 -2.25 -18.63 2.85
N ASN A 230 -2.28 -19.23 1.65
CA ASN A 230 -1.25 -19.02 0.64
C ASN A 230 -1.18 -17.57 0.15
N VAL A 231 -2.34 -16.90 0.01
CA VAL A 231 -2.40 -15.48 -0.35
C VAL A 231 -1.69 -14.64 0.72
N CYS A 232 -2.03 -14.81 2.01
CA CYS A 232 -1.36 -14.09 3.09
C CYS A 232 0.16 -14.36 3.11
N GLY A 233 0.56 -15.60 2.86
CA GLY A 233 1.95 -16.03 2.84
C GLY A 233 2.81 -15.43 1.72
N THR A 234 2.21 -14.86 0.67
CA THR A 234 2.99 -14.16 -0.38
C THR A 234 3.70 -12.92 0.15
N CYS A 235 3.08 -12.22 1.11
CA CYS A 235 3.65 -11.04 1.77
C CYS A 235 4.17 -11.38 3.18
N HIS A 236 3.40 -12.13 3.97
CA HIS A 236 3.76 -12.55 5.33
C HIS A 236 4.58 -13.86 5.35
N THR A 237 5.60 -13.90 4.50
CA THR A 237 6.40 -15.11 4.21
C THR A 237 7.03 -15.71 5.48
N ARG A 238 7.57 -14.87 6.37
CA ARG A 238 8.20 -15.33 7.62
C ARG A 238 7.18 -15.96 8.57
N GLN A 239 6.01 -15.35 8.72
CA GLN A 239 4.96 -15.84 9.59
C GLN A 239 4.38 -17.16 9.06
N ALA A 240 4.14 -17.24 7.75
CA ALA A 240 3.70 -18.46 7.08
C ALA A 240 4.73 -19.59 7.23
N GLU A 241 6.02 -19.30 7.07
CA GLU A 241 7.08 -20.30 7.28
C GLU A 241 7.12 -20.81 8.72
N MET A 242 7.03 -19.90 9.69
CA MET A 242 6.98 -20.26 11.11
C MET A 242 5.75 -21.11 11.45
N PHE A 243 4.60 -20.77 10.90
CA PHE A 243 3.36 -21.55 11.07
C PHE A 243 3.52 -22.95 10.51
N ARG A 244 4.08 -23.11 9.30
CA ARG A 244 4.29 -24.43 8.67
C ARG A 244 5.23 -25.34 9.46
N GLN A 245 6.16 -24.76 10.21
CA GLN A 245 7.07 -25.49 11.11
C GLN A 245 6.43 -25.78 12.49
N SER A 246 5.24 -25.27 12.76
CA SER A 246 4.61 -25.35 14.08
C SER A 246 3.83 -26.65 14.30
N PRO A 247 3.51 -26.99 15.55
CA PRO A 247 2.64 -28.13 15.88
C PRO A 247 1.22 -28.01 15.31
N HIS A 248 0.74 -26.80 15.01
CA HIS A 248 -0.61 -26.59 14.46
C HIS A 248 -0.73 -26.99 12.98
N ASN A 249 0.37 -26.97 12.22
CA ASN A 249 0.32 -27.17 10.78
C ASN A 249 -0.33 -28.51 10.37
N ALA A 250 0.12 -29.61 10.96
CA ALA A 250 -0.41 -30.94 10.63
C ALA A 250 -1.91 -31.06 10.94
N SER A 251 -2.33 -30.57 12.11
CA SER A 251 -3.74 -30.60 12.54
C SER A 251 -4.62 -29.72 11.64
N PHE A 252 -4.17 -28.53 11.27
CA PHE A 252 -4.93 -27.62 10.42
C PHE A 252 -5.10 -28.18 9.00
N GLN A 253 -4.04 -28.80 8.46
CA GLN A 253 -4.12 -29.50 7.17
C GLN A 253 -5.09 -30.66 7.21
N GLN A 254 -5.05 -31.48 8.27
CA GLN A 254 -5.95 -32.63 8.41
C GLN A 254 -7.42 -32.22 8.59
N LEU A 255 -7.68 -31.12 9.30
CA LEU A 255 -9.03 -30.60 9.56
C LEU A 255 -9.56 -29.71 8.43
N GLY A 256 -8.75 -29.40 7.41
CA GLY A 256 -9.11 -28.47 6.35
C GLY A 256 -9.38 -27.04 6.86
N GLN A 257 -8.76 -26.65 7.98
CA GLN A 257 -8.95 -25.34 8.59
C GLN A 257 -8.13 -24.26 7.88
N ALA A 258 -8.64 -23.03 7.89
CA ALA A 258 -7.97 -21.89 7.29
C ALA A 258 -6.89 -21.34 8.24
N GLU A 259 -5.62 -21.71 7.99
CA GLU A 259 -4.43 -21.45 8.82
C GLU A 259 -4.44 -20.09 9.55
N CYS A 260 -4.34 -18.98 8.81
CA CYS A 260 -4.23 -17.65 9.40
C CYS A 260 -5.59 -17.11 9.89
N LEU A 261 -6.68 -17.51 9.22
CA LEU A 261 -8.00 -16.91 9.35
C LEU A 261 -8.67 -17.28 10.67
N VAL A 262 -8.36 -18.47 11.21
CA VAL A 262 -8.83 -18.88 12.54
C VAL A 262 -8.45 -17.86 13.61
N CYS A 263 -7.35 -17.13 13.42
CA CYS A 263 -6.86 -16.16 14.39
C CYS A 263 -6.93 -14.69 13.95
N HIS A 264 -6.80 -14.40 12.65
CA HIS A 264 -6.54 -13.04 12.15
C HIS A 264 -7.66 -12.43 11.28
N GLU A 265 -8.78 -13.14 11.07
CA GLU A 265 -9.83 -12.77 10.10
C GLU A 265 -9.29 -12.59 8.66
N ASN A 266 -10.16 -12.38 7.67
CA ASN A 266 -9.73 -12.15 6.27
C ASN A 266 -10.20 -10.83 5.67
N HIS A 267 -11.29 -10.24 6.16
CA HIS A 267 -11.76 -8.93 5.71
C HIS A 267 -11.56 -7.85 6.78
N GLN A 268 -11.92 -8.13 8.04
CA GLN A 268 -11.72 -7.19 9.15
C GLN A 268 -10.43 -7.50 9.93
N ILE A 269 -9.29 -7.53 9.23
CA ILE A 269 -8.00 -7.87 9.82
C ILE A 269 -7.59 -6.76 10.82
N ALA A 270 -7.60 -7.06 12.11
CA ALA A 270 -7.24 -6.13 13.17
C ALA A 270 -5.71 -6.06 13.39
N SER A 271 -5.24 -4.96 14.00
CA SER A 271 -3.85 -4.88 14.44
C SER A 271 -3.57 -5.97 15.47
N PRO A 272 -2.57 -6.85 15.25
CA PRO A 272 -2.20 -7.85 16.23
C PRO A 272 -1.83 -7.19 17.56
N SER A 273 -2.22 -7.81 18.67
CA SER A 273 -1.88 -7.33 20.00
C SER A 273 -1.50 -8.47 20.91
N ASP A 274 -0.72 -8.17 21.96
CA ASP A 274 -0.30 -9.16 22.94
C ASP A 274 -1.50 -9.80 23.67
N ARG A 275 -2.69 -9.16 23.64
CA ARG A 275 -3.95 -9.71 24.20
C ARG A 275 -4.47 -10.93 23.44
N MET A 276 -4.01 -11.16 22.22
CA MET A 276 -4.33 -12.38 21.46
C MET A 276 -3.66 -13.61 22.09
N LEU A 277 -2.64 -13.42 22.95
CA LEU A 277 -1.90 -14.49 23.60
C LEU A 277 -2.41 -14.75 25.01
N GLY A 278 -2.63 -16.03 25.29
CA GLY A 278 -3.03 -16.54 26.59
C GLY A 278 -4.12 -17.59 26.47
N ALA A 279 -4.47 -18.22 27.59
CA ALA A 279 -5.46 -19.29 27.66
C ALA A 279 -6.85 -18.82 28.12
N LYS A 280 -7.08 -17.50 28.25
CA LYS A 280 -8.34 -16.92 28.73
C LYS A 280 -8.83 -15.80 27.82
N GLU A 281 -10.15 -15.68 27.70
CA GLU A 281 -10.79 -14.59 26.97
C GLU A 281 -10.21 -13.22 27.36
N PRO A 282 -9.87 -12.34 26.39
CA PRO A 282 -10.20 -12.37 24.95
C PRO A 282 -9.12 -13.02 24.07
N ALA A 283 -8.23 -13.86 24.61
CA ALA A 283 -7.15 -14.46 23.85
C ALA A 283 -7.67 -15.50 22.85
N THR A 284 -7.15 -15.46 21.62
CA THR A 284 -7.58 -16.33 20.52
C THR A 284 -7.37 -17.82 20.82
N CYS A 285 -6.34 -18.16 21.63
CA CYS A 285 -6.04 -19.55 21.96
C CYS A 285 -7.13 -20.19 22.85
N ALA A 286 -7.86 -19.39 23.62
CA ALA A 286 -8.90 -19.86 24.54
C ALA A 286 -10.09 -20.54 23.81
N GLY A 287 -10.25 -20.28 22.50
CA GLY A 287 -11.28 -20.92 21.69
C GLY A 287 -11.05 -22.42 21.44
N CYS A 288 -9.82 -22.93 21.65
CA CYS A 288 -9.48 -24.34 21.43
C CYS A 288 -8.70 -24.97 22.60
N HIS A 289 -8.01 -24.14 23.40
CA HIS A 289 -7.23 -24.57 24.54
C HIS A 289 -7.94 -24.24 25.86
N SER A 290 -8.00 -25.22 26.76
CA SER A 290 -8.62 -25.12 28.08
C SER A 290 -7.57 -25.05 29.18
N GLU A 291 -7.93 -24.46 30.31
CA GLU A 291 -7.02 -24.33 31.45
C GLU A 291 -6.44 -25.69 31.87
N GLY A 292 -5.11 -25.79 31.91
CA GLY A 292 -4.38 -27.01 32.27
C GLY A 292 -3.88 -27.85 31.09
N ASP A 293 -4.29 -27.57 29.84
CA ASP A 293 -3.71 -28.29 28.69
C ASP A 293 -2.31 -27.74 28.31
N PRO A 294 -1.47 -28.55 27.62
CA PRO A 294 -0.12 -28.14 27.26
C PRO A 294 -0.06 -26.88 26.37
N GLY A 295 -1.02 -26.69 25.47
CA GLY A 295 -1.11 -25.53 24.59
C GLY A 295 -1.55 -24.27 25.34
N ALA A 296 -2.52 -24.38 26.26
CA ALA A 296 -2.87 -23.30 27.19
C ALA A 296 -1.65 -22.85 28.01
N THR A 297 -0.90 -23.81 28.55
CA THR A 297 0.32 -23.55 29.33
C THR A 297 1.38 -22.84 28.48
N ALA A 298 1.56 -23.25 27.22
CA ALA A 298 2.50 -22.62 26.29
C ALA A 298 2.05 -21.20 25.91
N ALA A 299 0.77 -20.98 25.63
CA ALA A 299 0.21 -19.67 25.30
C ALA A 299 0.41 -18.67 26.43
N ASP A 300 0.11 -19.07 27.67
CA ASP A 300 0.31 -18.23 28.85
C ASP A 300 1.80 -17.95 29.12
N ALA A 301 2.68 -18.93 28.87
CA ALA A 301 4.12 -18.73 29.00
C ALA A 301 4.64 -17.70 27.98
N MET A 302 4.21 -17.79 26.71
CA MET A 302 4.55 -16.80 25.68
C MET A 302 4.03 -15.40 26.04
N SER A 303 2.77 -15.31 26.45
CA SER A 303 2.12 -14.05 26.86
C SER A 303 2.88 -13.39 28.01
N ARG A 304 3.22 -14.14 29.07
CA ARG A 304 4.00 -13.64 30.21
C ARG A 304 5.40 -13.17 29.80
N SER A 305 6.11 -13.93 28.96
CA SER A 305 7.45 -13.57 28.50
C SER A 305 7.46 -12.25 27.71
N ILE A 306 6.50 -12.07 26.79
CA ILE A 306 6.35 -10.85 25.99
C ILE A 306 5.95 -9.68 26.88
N ALA A 307 4.96 -9.84 27.76
CA ALA A 307 4.50 -8.80 28.67
C ALA A 307 5.61 -8.35 29.63
N ALA A 308 6.42 -9.27 30.15
CA ALA A 308 7.55 -8.95 31.02
C ALA A 308 8.60 -8.10 30.29
N LEU A 309 8.96 -8.46 29.05
CA LEU A 309 9.90 -7.66 28.24
C LEU A 309 9.32 -6.28 27.92
N ALA A 310 8.07 -6.21 27.46
CA ALA A 310 7.40 -4.95 27.15
C ALA A 310 7.36 -4.02 28.37
N SER A 311 7.04 -4.56 29.56
CA SER A 311 7.06 -3.81 30.81
C SER A 311 8.45 -3.28 31.15
N GLN A 312 9.50 -4.11 31.06
CA GLN A 312 10.87 -3.66 31.35
C GLN A 312 11.36 -2.57 30.39
N LEU A 313 11.02 -2.67 29.10
CA LEU A 313 11.35 -1.65 28.11
C LEU A 313 10.60 -0.34 28.39
N GLY A 314 9.31 -0.41 28.73
CA GLY A 314 8.53 0.78 29.09
C GLY A 314 9.05 1.49 30.35
N GLU A 315 9.51 0.74 31.36
CA GLU A 315 10.15 1.33 32.54
C GLU A 315 11.51 1.95 32.22
N ALA A 316 12.31 1.30 31.38
CA ALA A 316 13.57 1.86 30.89
C ALA A 316 13.33 3.16 30.09
N GLU A 317 12.32 3.20 29.22
CA GLU A 317 11.95 4.37 28.44
C GLU A 317 11.55 5.56 29.31
N LYS A 318 10.67 5.36 30.30
CA LYS A 318 10.28 6.42 31.25
C LYS A 318 11.50 6.97 31.98
N LEU A 319 12.39 6.09 32.43
CA LEU A 319 13.59 6.46 33.15
C LEU A 319 14.55 7.28 32.27
N LEU A 320 14.76 6.86 31.03
CA LEU A 320 15.61 7.58 30.07
C LEU A 320 15.01 8.94 29.70
N SER A 321 13.70 9.02 29.48
CA SER A 321 13.01 10.28 29.22
C SER A 321 13.16 11.27 30.38
N ARG A 322 13.11 10.79 31.64
CA ARG A 322 13.37 11.64 32.82
C ARG A 322 14.82 12.13 32.87
N ALA A 323 15.79 11.27 32.56
CA ALA A 323 17.21 11.64 32.54
C ALA A 323 17.52 12.67 31.44
N GLU A 324 16.95 12.47 30.25
CA GLU A 324 17.10 13.37 29.10
C GLU A 324 16.49 14.76 29.38
N GLN A 325 15.27 14.81 29.92
CA GLN A 325 14.63 16.07 30.33
C GLN A 325 15.42 16.81 31.41
N ALA A 326 16.23 16.10 32.20
CA ALA A 326 17.12 16.69 33.19
C ALA A 326 18.48 17.11 32.62
N GLY A 327 18.69 17.02 31.30
CA GLY A 327 19.91 17.42 30.61
C GLY A 327 21.06 16.41 30.70
N MET A 328 20.78 15.14 31.02
CA MET A 328 21.80 14.10 31.08
C MET A 328 22.03 13.45 29.70
N GLU A 329 23.27 13.06 29.43
CA GLU A 329 23.65 12.32 28.21
C GLU A 329 23.12 10.88 28.32
N VAL A 330 22.25 10.47 27.37
CA VAL A 330 21.62 9.15 27.38
C VAL A 330 21.57 8.49 25.98
N SER A 331 22.30 9.00 25.00
CA SER A 331 22.19 8.56 23.60
C SER A 331 22.51 7.07 23.44
N ARG A 332 23.53 6.58 24.15
CA ARG A 332 23.89 5.15 24.15
C ARG A 332 22.77 4.27 24.74
N ALA A 333 22.09 4.75 25.78
CA ALA A 333 20.98 4.03 26.38
C ALA A 333 19.74 4.07 25.47
N ARG A 334 19.50 5.18 24.75
CA ARG A 334 18.45 5.27 23.73
C ARG A 334 18.66 4.27 22.60
N PHE A 335 19.90 4.08 22.15
CA PHE A 335 20.21 3.02 21.17
C PHE A 335 19.88 1.62 21.72
N GLY A 336 20.31 1.32 22.95
CA GLY A 336 19.96 0.05 23.60
C GLY A 336 18.45 -0.14 23.81
N LEU A 337 17.68 0.93 24.03
CA LEU A 337 16.23 0.87 24.10
C LEU A 337 15.64 0.45 22.74
N SER A 338 16.15 1.02 21.64
CA SER A 338 15.75 0.64 20.28
C SER A 338 16.05 -0.83 20.00
N GLU A 339 17.26 -1.32 20.31
CA GLU A 339 17.62 -2.74 20.16
C GLU A 339 16.70 -3.65 21.00
N GLY A 340 16.28 -3.18 22.18
CA GLY A 340 15.31 -3.86 23.02
C GLY A 340 13.92 -3.96 22.39
N HIS A 341 13.43 -2.86 21.79
CA HIS A 341 12.17 -2.86 21.05
C HIS A 341 12.23 -3.78 19.81
N ASP A 342 13.36 -3.82 19.09
CA ASP A 342 13.55 -4.74 17.97
C ASP A 342 13.48 -6.21 18.43
N ALA A 343 14.07 -6.53 19.59
CA ALA A 343 13.96 -7.86 20.18
C ALA A 343 12.51 -8.20 20.58
N LEU A 344 11.74 -7.22 21.07
CA LEU A 344 10.31 -7.41 21.37
C LEU A 344 9.49 -7.67 20.09
N ILE A 345 9.75 -6.93 19.02
CA ILE A 345 9.12 -7.16 17.71
C ILE A 345 9.48 -8.56 17.19
N GLY A 346 10.76 -8.94 17.29
CA GLY A 346 11.22 -10.29 16.94
C GLY A 346 10.49 -11.38 17.72
N ALA A 347 10.35 -11.23 19.03
CA ALA A 347 9.61 -12.16 19.88
C ALA A 347 8.14 -12.30 19.46
N ARG A 348 7.46 -11.18 19.14
CA ARG A 348 6.08 -11.19 18.63
C ARG A 348 5.93 -11.89 17.28
N VAL A 349 6.95 -11.84 16.42
CA VAL A 349 6.96 -12.61 15.16
C VAL A 349 7.12 -14.10 15.45
N VAL A 350 8.05 -14.49 16.34
CA VAL A 350 8.36 -15.89 16.67
C VAL A 350 7.19 -16.64 17.30
N VAL A 351 6.19 -15.94 17.84
CA VAL A 351 4.91 -16.54 18.29
C VAL A 351 4.29 -17.47 17.25
N HIS A 352 4.45 -17.20 15.95
CA HIS A 352 3.90 -18.04 14.87
C HIS A 352 4.51 -19.45 14.80
N ARG A 353 5.59 -19.73 15.53
CA ARG A 353 6.10 -21.10 15.72
C ARG A 353 5.34 -21.88 16.79
N PHE A 354 4.51 -21.20 17.59
CA PHE A 354 3.76 -21.74 18.73
C PHE A 354 4.66 -22.51 19.72
N SER A 355 5.84 -21.97 19.98
CA SER A 355 6.84 -22.55 20.87
C SER A 355 7.21 -21.57 21.98
N ALA A 356 6.77 -21.86 23.20
CA ALA A 356 7.11 -21.08 24.38
C ALA A 356 8.63 -20.97 24.59
N GLY A 357 9.39 -22.05 24.31
CA GLY A 357 10.84 -22.05 24.43
C GLY A 357 11.52 -21.05 23.49
N GLN A 358 11.10 -21.00 22.22
CA GLN A 358 11.70 -20.10 21.24
C GLN A 358 11.32 -18.63 21.47
N VAL A 359 10.06 -18.36 21.84
CA VAL A 359 9.65 -17.02 22.26
C VAL A 359 10.46 -16.60 23.50
N LYS A 360 10.63 -17.50 24.46
CA LYS A 360 11.44 -17.23 25.65
C LYS A 360 12.88 -16.86 25.29
N THR A 361 13.54 -17.59 24.39
CA THR A 361 14.91 -17.29 23.93
C THR A 361 15.03 -15.86 23.40
N GLU A 362 14.12 -15.42 22.53
CA GLU A 362 14.14 -14.05 22.01
C GLU A 362 13.84 -13.01 23.09
N THR A 363 12.87 -13.28 23.97
CA THR A 363 12.55 -12.36 25.06
C THR A 363 13.68 -12.26 26.08
N ASP A 364 14.40 -13.34 26.39
CA ASP A 364 15.55 -13.33 27.31
C ASP A 364 16.69 -12.45 26.76
N ARG A 365 16.92 -12.50 25.45
CA ARG A 365 17.88 -11.62 24.75
C ARG A 365 17.46 -10.16 24.91
N GLY A 366 16.19 -9.84 24.63
CA GLY A 366 15.63 -8.50 24.84
C GLY A 366 15.71 -8.04 26.30
N MET A 367 15.46 -8.94 27.25
CA MET A 367 15.51 -8.65 28.68
C MET A 367 16.93 -8.30 29.15
N ALA A 368 17.96 -8.95 28.60
CA ALA A 368 19.35 -8.61 28.89
C ALA A 368 19.68 -7.18 28.41
N ILE A 369 19.22 -6.80 27.22
CA ILE A 369 19.36 -5.46 26.67
C ILE A 369 18.61 -4.44 27.54
N ALA A 370 17.33 -4.71 27.86
CA ALA A 370 16.50 -3.83 28.68
C ALA A 370 17.13 -3.55 30.05
N ARG A 371 17.65 -4.58 30.73
CA ARG A 371 18.34 -4.43 32.03
C ARG A 371 19.57 -3.53 31.92
N LYS A 372 20.40 -3.73 30.89
CA LYS A 372 21.60 -2.91 30.64
C LYS A 372 21.22 -1.47 30.34
N THR A 373 20.22 -1.26 29.50
CA THR A 373 19.67 0.06 29.16
C THR A 373 19.16 0.80 30.39
N ARG A 374 18.40 0.11 31.25
CA ARG A 374 17.91 0.68 32.52
C ARG A 374 19.05 1.09 33.44
N GLN A 375 20.07 0.25 33.59
CA GLN A 375 21.25 0.54 34.42
C GLN A 375 21.99 1.80 33.94
N LEU A 376 22.15 1.99 32.63
CA LEU A 376 22.77 3.20 32.06
C LEU A 376 21.94 4.45 32.40
N GLY A 377 20.62 4.37 32.31
CA GLY A 377 19.76 5.48 32.69
C GLY A 377 19.80 5.78 34.20
N GLU A 378 19.82 4.75 35.06
CA GLU A 378 19.97 4.91 36.51
C GLU A 378 21.30 5.59 36.85
N GLN A 379 22.40 5.22 36.16
CA GLN A 379 23.69 5.86 36.29
C GLN A 379 23.63 7.35 35.91
N ALA A 380 22.95 7.70 34.81
CA ALA A 380 22.78 9.09 34.40
C ALA A 380 22.01 9.91 35.47
N LEU A 381 20.95 9.37 36.05
CA LEU A 381 20.22 10.05 37.13
C LEU A 381 21.04 10.17 38.42
N ASN A 382 21.85 9.17 38.74
CA ASN A 382 22.76 9.24 39.89
C ASN A 382 23.85 10.29 39.68
N GLU A 383 24.40 10.39 38.47
CA GLU A 383 25.36 11.44 38.10
C GLU A 383 24.73 12.84 38.21
N LEU A 384 23.47 13.01 37.78
CA LEU A 384 22.74 14.26 37.98
C LEU A 384 22.68 14.66 39.47
N GLN A 385 22.32 13.71 40.34
CA GLN A 385 22.26 13.96 41.78
C GLN A 385 23.62 14.31 42.36
N PHE A 386 24.68 13.63 41.91
CA PHE A 386 26.06 13.93 42.29
C PHE A 386 26.46 15.35 41.89
N ARG A 387 26.21 15.75 40.64
CA ARG A 387 26.50 17.11 40.14
C ARG A 387 25.75 18.18 40.93
N ARG A 388 24.49 17.94 41.29
CA ARG A 388 23.68 18.87 42.11
C ARG A 388 24.22 19.01 43.54
N LYS A 389 24.58 17.90 44.19
CA LYS A 389 25.21 17.93 45.53
C LYS A 389 26.56 18.64 45.50
N GLY A 390 27.38 18.37 44.47
CA GLY A 390 28.66 19.04 44.25
C GLY A 390 28.50 20.55 44.08
N LEU A 391 27.58 20.99 43.20
CA LEU A 391 27.29 22.41 43.00
C LEU A 391 26.82 23.09 44.28
N ALA A 392 25.92 22.46 45.06
CA ALA A 392 25.46 22.99 46.33
C ALA A 392 26.62 23.16 47.34
N ALA A 393 27.52 22.17 47.42
CA ALA A 393 28.71 22.27 48.27
C ALA A 393 29.65 23.39 47.82
N SER A 394 29.91 23.52 46.50
CA SER A 394 30.73 24.60 45.95
C SER A 394 30.13 25.98 46.21
N LEU A 395 28.82 26.14 46.02
CA LEU A 395 28.12 27.40 46.31
C LEU A 395 28.18 27.77 47.80
N LEU A 396 28.11 26.78 48.71
CA LEU A 396 28.27 27.02 50.14
C LEU A 396 29.69 27.53 50.47
N VAL A 397 30.72 26.90 49.92
CA VAL A 397 32.12 27.34 50.10
C VAL A 397 32.34 28.74 49.54
N ILE A 398 31.85 29.02 48.34
CA ILE A 398 31.94 30.36 47.72
C ILE A 398 31.18 31.38 48.57
N GLY A 399 29.97 31.04 49.04
CA GLY A 399 29.18 31.91 49.91
C GLY A 399 29.90 32.26 51.22
N LEU A 400 30.50 31.27 51.88
CA LEU A 400 31.32 31.51 53.09
C LEU A 400 32.53 32.40 52.80
N ALA A 401 33.21 32.19 51.67
CA ALA A 401 34.32 33.03 51.25
C ALA A 401 33.88 34.48 51.00
N LEU A 402 32.76 34.69 50.31
CA LEU A 402 32.19 36.03 50.08
C LEU A 402 31.79 36.72 51.38
N VAL A 403 31.20 36.00 52.34
CA VAL A 403 30.86 36.53 53.67
C VAL A 403 32.13 36.93 54.43
N ALA A 404 33.18 36.09 54.41
CA ALA A 404 34.44 36.41 55.05
C ALA A 404 35.11 37.66 54.44
N VAL A 405 35.10 37.79 53.11
CA VAL A 405 35.58 38.98 52.40
C VAL A 405 34.76 40.21 52.79
N PHE A 406 33.44 40.11 52.85
CA PHE A 406 32.57 41.21 53.27
C PHE A 406 32.90 41.70 54.70
N PHE A 407 33.04 40.78 55.66
CA PHE A 407 33.45 41.14 57.02
C PHE A 407 34.85 41.76 57.05
N LYS A 408 35.77 41.29 56.22
CA LYS A 408 37.12 41.85 56.13
C LYS A 408 37.13 43.27 55.58
N ILE A 409 36.36 43.56 54.53
CA ILE A 409 36.19 44.92 53.98
C ILE A 409 35.63 45.85 55.05
N ARG A 410 34.56 45.44 55.74
CA ARG A 410 33.97 46.22 56.85
C ARG A 410 34.93 46.49 58.00
N GLN A 411 35.84 45.57 58.28
CA GLN A 411 36.88 45.75 59.30
C GLN A 411 37.90 46.82 58.87
N ILE A 412 38.23 46.88 57.58
CA ILE A 412 39.18 47.86 57.02
C ILE A 412 38.54 49.25 56.98
N GLU A 413 37.29 49.38 56.53
CA GLU A 413 36.59 50.68 56.46
C GLU A 413 36.28 51.32 57.83
N ARG A 414 36.33 50.55 58.91
CA ARG A 414 36.15 51.03 60.29
C ARG A 414 37.45 51.52 60.95
N ARG A 415 38.60 51.32 60.31
CA ARG A 415 39.90 51.87 60.72
C ARG A 415 40.18 53.12 59.91
#